data_AF-A0A2E0Q6G3-F1
#
_entry.id   AF-A0A2E0Q6G3-F1
#
_cell.length_a   1.000
_cell.length_b   1.000
_cell.length_c   1.000
_cell.angle_alpha   90.00
_cell.angle_beta   90.00
_cell.angle_gamma   90.00
#
_symmetry.space_group_name_H-M   'P 1'
#
loop_
_entity.id
_entity.type
_entity.pdbx_description
1 polymer ?
#
loop_
_entity_poly.entity_id
_entity_poly.type
_entity_poly.pdbx_seq_one_letter_code
_entity_poly.pdbx_strand_id
1 'polypeptide(L)'
;WDRLKEFGVPFMTAPPETYYEMLPERLPDHGQPVDELKARGILLDGTTEGGQPRLLLQIFAEAQVGPVFFEFIQRKGDEGFGEGNFKALFESMERDQVRRGVLNVEDAKTVSEPAE
;
A
#
# COMPACT_ATOMS: atom_id res chain seq x y z
N TRP A 1 -1.62 -10.35 9.56
CA TRP A 1 -1.43 -9.05 10.23
C TRP A 1 -1.45 -9.18 11.74
N ASP A 2 -2.53 -9.73 12.35
CA ASP A 2 -2.72 -9.65 13.82
C ASP A 2 -1.55 -10.22 14.63
N ARG A 3 -1.06 -11.41 14.27
CA ARG A 3 0.14 -11.99 14.92
C ARG A 3 1.41 -11.15 14.75
N LEU A 4 1.61 -10.57 13.56
CA LEU A 4 2.79 -9.70 13.32
C LEU A 4 2.70 -8.45 14.19
N LYS A 5 1.49 -7.88 14.33
CA LYS A 5 1.25 -6.75 15.23
C LYS A 5 1.50 -7.10 16.69
N GLU A 6 1.05 -8.28 17.12
CA GLU A 6 1.30 -8.83 18.46
C GLU A 6 2.81 -9.02 18.75
N PHE A 7 3.57 -9.47 17.74
CA PHE A 7 5.03 -9.58 17.83
C PHE A 7 5.78 -8.24 17.70
N GLY A 8 5.06 -7.12 17.64
CA GLY A 8 5.66 -5.78 17.63
C GLY A 8 6.22 -5.33 16.28
N VAL A 9 5.79 -5.95 15.16
CA VAL A 9 6.21 -5.49 13.83
C VAL A 9 5.65 -4.08 13.57
N PRO A 10 6.52 -3.08 13.32
CA PRO A 10 6.07 -1.74 12.94
C PRO A 10 5.66 -1.75 11.47
N PHE A 11 4.43 -1.32 11.20
CA PHE A 11 3.92 -1.16 9.84
C PHE A 11 3.93 0.31 9.44
N MET A 12 4.12 0.57 8.15
CA MET A 12 4.06 1.93 7.62
C MET A 12 2.69 2.58 7.87
N THR A 13 2.65 3.92 7.83
CA THR A 13 1.41 4.68 7.98
C THR A 13 0.41 4.24 6.90
N ALA A 14 -0.80 3.88 7.34
CA ALA A 14 -1.90 3.56 6.45
C ALA A 14 -2.17 4.70 5.45
N PRO A 15 -2.66 4.39 4.24
CA PRO A 15 -3.11 5.41 3.30
C PRO A 15 -4.29 6.22 3.88
N PRO A 16 -4.56 7.42 3.34
CA PRO A 16 -5.69 8.23 3.80
C PRO A 16 -7.02 7.49 3.61
N GLU A 17 -8.04 7.89 4.36
CA GLU A 17 -9.39 7.31 4.30
C GLU A 17 -9.97 7.28 2.87
N THR A 18 -9.71 8.34 2.11
CA THR A 18 -10.10 8.48 0.70
C THR A 18 -9.61 7.34 -0.19
N TYR A 19 -8.48 6.70 0.12
CA TYR A 19 -8.00 5.53 -0.61
C TYR A 19 -9.01 4.38 -0.56
N TYR A 20 -9.58 4.12 0.62
CA TYR A 20 -10.54 3.03 0.83
C TYR A 20 -11.92 3.36 0.28
N GLU A 21 -12.32 4.64 0.34
CA GLU A 21 -13.57 5.14 -0.26
C GLU A 21 -13.59 4.96 -1.78
N MET A 22 -12.43 5.03 -2.44
CA MET A 22 -12.29 4.84 -3.89
C MET A 22 -12.22 3.37 -4.34
N LEU A 23 -12.08 2.41 -3.43
CA LEU A 23 -11.94 0.99 -3.80
C LEU A 23 -13.14 0.42 -4.57
N PRO A 24 -14.41 0.72 -4.20
CA PRO A 24 -15.57 0.22 -4.95
C PRO A 24 -15.63 0.72 -6.40
N GLU A 25 -15.13 1.93 -6.66
CA GLU A 25 -15.08 2.49 -8.02
C GLU A 25 -13.93 1.89 -8.84
N ARG A 26 -12.76 1.71 -8.21
CA ARG A 26 -11.56 1.16 -8.86
C ARG A 26 -11.65 -0.35 -9.13
N LEU A 27 -12.24 -1.08 -8.18
CA LEU A 27 -12.35 -2.54 -8.19
C LEU A 27 -13.78 -2.94 -7.86
N PRO A 28 -14.76 -2.69 -8.74
CA PRO A 28 -16.15 -3.04 -8.49
C PRO A 28 -16.27 -4.54 -8.20
N ASP A 29 -17.08 -4.91 -7.20
CA ASP A 29 -17.33 -6.29 -6.79
C ASP A 29 -16.09 -7.08 -6.32
N HIS A 30 -15.06 -6.39 -5.80
CA HIS A 30 -13.84 -7.03 -5.27
C HIS A 30 -14.08 -7.98 -4.06
N GLY A 31 -15.22 -7.86 -3.36
CA GLY A 31 -15.64 -8.79 -2.31
C GLY A 31 -14.72 -8.88 -1.08
N GLN A 32 -13.90 -7.86 -0.81
CA GLN A 32 -13.04 -7.80 0.38
C GLN A 32 -13.68 -6.92 1.47
N PRO A 33 -13.47 -7.21 2.76
CA PRO A 33 -14.01 -6.40 3.86
C PRO A 33 -13.23 -5.08 4.00
N VAL A 34 -13.70 -4.00 3.37
CA VAL A 34 -12.98 -2.71 3.29
C VAL A 34 -12.64 -2.13 4.67
N ASP A 35 -13.56 -2.19 5.63
CA ASP A 35 -13.33 -1.69 6.99
C ASP A 35 -12.17 -2.41 7.70
N GLU A 36 -12.05 -3.71 7.46
CA GLU A 36 -10.98 -4.55 8.00
C GLU A 36 -9.62 -4.29 7.35
N LEU A 37 -9.61 -3.97 6.06
CA LEU A 37 -8.41 -3.54 5.34
C LEU A 37 -7.95 -2.19 5.87
N LYS A 38 -8.89 -1.25 6.01
CA LYS A 38 -8.66 0.11 6.55
C LYS A 38 -8.11 0.09 7.95
N ALA A 39 -8.73 -0.65 8.86
CA ALA A 39 -8.28 -0.76 10.25
C ALA A 39 -6.83 -1.30 10.37
N ARG A 40 -6.38 -2.08 9.39
CA ARG A 40 -5.05 -2.70 9.37
C ARG A 40 -4.05 -2.00 8.47
N GLY A 41 -4.47 -1.01 7.68
CA GLY A 41 -3.61 -0.34 6.70
C GLY A 41 -3.25 -1.21 5.49
N ILE A 42 -4.08 -2.19 5.13
CA ILE A 42 -3.82 -3.12 4.03
C ILE A 42 -4.28 -2.50 2.72
N LEU A 43 -3.40 -2.50 1.73
CA LEU A 43 -3.67 -2.03 0.38
C LEU A 43 -4.29 -3.13 -0.47
N LEU A 44 -5.16 -2.77 -1.41
CA LEU A 44 -5.84 -3.66 -2.33
C LEU A 44 -5.63 -3.17 -3.77
N ASP A 45 -5.13 -4.06 -4.62
CA ASP A 45 -4.97 -3.84 -6.07
C ASP A 45 -5.46 -5.05 -6.86
N GLY A 46 -5.42 -4.93 -8.19
CA GLY A 46 -5.67 -6.02 -9.13
C GLY A 46 -6.73 -5.66 -10.16
N THR A 47 -7.58 -6.61 -10.51
CA THR A 47 -8.65 -6.41 -11.50
C THR A 47 -9.87 -7.25 -11.18
N THR A 48 -11.05 -6.69 -11.44
CA THR A 48 -12.34 -7.39 -11.36
C THR A 48 -12.95 -7.65 -12.73
N GLU A 49 -12.21 -7.36 -13.80
CA GLU A 49 -12.61 -7.65 -15.18
C GLU A 49 -12.80 -9.15 -15.42
N GLY A 50 -13.74 -9.50 -16.29
CA GLY A 50 -14.04 -10.90 -16.62
C GLY A 50 -14.85 -11.64 -15.56
N GLY A 51 -15.36 -10.93 -14.53
CA GLY A 51 -16.27 -11.49 -13.52
C GLY A 51 -15.60 -12.42 -12.51
N GLN A 52 -14.27 -12.57 -12.57
CA GLN A 52 -13.47 -13.29 -11.58
C GLN A 52 -12.39 -12.35 -11.03
N PRO A 53 -12.61 -11.78 -9.83
CA PRO A 53 -11.64 -10.91 -9.19
C PRO A 53 -10.26 -11.58 -9.04
N ARG A 54 -9.24 -10.95 -9.62
CA ARG A 54 -7.83 -11.24 -9.39
C ARG A 54 -7.28 -10.11 -8.55
N LEU A 55 -6.98 -10.40 -7.29
CA LEU A 55 -6.69 -9.37 -6.30
C LEU A 55 -5.32 -9.57 -5.66
N LEU A 56 -4.75 -8.46 -5.23
CA LEU A 56 -3.48 -8.39 -4.56
C LEU A 56 -3.64 -7.56 -3.29
N LEU A 57 -3.38 -8.19 -2.13
CA LEU A 57 -3.42 -7.52 -0.84
C LEU A 57 -1.99 -7.34 -0.33
N GLN A 58 -1.61 -6.12 0.01
CA GLN A 58 -0.24 -5.77 0.39
C GLN A 58 -0.21 -4.93 1.67
N ILE A 59 0.82 -5.14 2.48
CA ILE A 59 1.16 -4.28 3.61
C ILE A 59 2.66 -4.26 3.83
N PHE A 60 3.18 -3.09 4.21
CA PHE A 60 4.60 -2.84 4.30
C PHE A 60 5.02 -2.57 5.75
N ALA A 61 6.06 -3.25 6.20
CA ALA A 61 6.73 -2.94 7.45
C ALA A 61 7.56 -1.66 7.30
N GLU A 62 7.76 -0.92 8.39
CA GLU A 62 8.76 0.15 8.40
C GLU A 62 10.16 -0.41 8.15
N ALA A 63 11.06 0.39 7.58
CA ALA A 63 12.45 -0.03 7.38
C ALA A 63 13.12 -0.31 8.73
N GLN A 64 13.66 -1.52 8.92
CA GLN A 64 14.31 -1.94 10.17
C GLN A 64 15.82 -2.14 10.03
N VAL A 65 16.33 -2.25 8.80
CA VAL A 65 17.75 -2.47 8.52
C VAL A 65 18.22 -1.48 7.44
N GLY A 66 18.66 -0.30 7.87
CA GLY A 66 18.98 0.78 6.92
C GLY A 66 17.75 1.17 6.09
N PRO A 67 17.85 1.31 4.75
CA PRO A 67 16.71 1.58 3.88
C PRO A 67 15.88 0.33 3.56
N VAL A 68 16.25 -0.86 4.06
CA VAL A 68 15.55 -2.12 3.75
C VAL A 68 14.29 -2.25 4.60
N PHE A 69 13.17 -2.47 3.91
CA PHE A 69 11.87 -2.80 4.49
C PHE A 69 11.37 -4.14 3.96
N PHE A 70 10.32 -4.66 4.60
CA PHE A 70 9.70 -5.92 4.23
C PHE A 70 8.25 -5.70 3.80
N GLU A 71 7.81 -6.51 2.85
CA GLU A 71 6.44 -6.58 2.37
C GLU A 71 5.79 -7.90 2.78
N PHE A 72 4.52 -7.84 3.17
CA PHE A 72 3.67 -9.01 3.32
C PHE A 72 2.57 -8.95 2.28
N ILE A 73 2.53 -9.95 1.40
CA ILE A 73 1.64 -9.99 0.24
C ILE A 73 0.76 -11.23 0.25
N GLN A 74 -0.52 -11.06 -0.05
CA GLN A 74 -1.46 -12.14 -0.34
C GLN A 74 -1.98 -12.01 -1.76
N ARG A 75 -1.72 -13.03 -2.57
CA ARG A 75 -2.20 -13.13 -3.96
C ARG A 75 -3.50 -13.93 -3.98
N LYS A 76 -4.54 -13.34 -4.57
CA LYS A 76 -5.82 -13.99 -4.87
C LYS A 76 -6.03 -13.97 -6.38
N GLY A 77 -5.26 -14.78 -7.10
CA GLY A 77 -5.34 -14.88 -8.57
C GLY A 77 -4.58 -13.81 -9.36
N ASP A 78 -4.08 -12.76 -8.70
CA ASP A 78 -3.19 -11.77 -9.33
C ASP A 78 -1.71 -12.15 -9.15
N GLU A 79 -0.99 -12.29 -10.26
CA GLU A 79 0.45 -12.60 -10.32
C GLU A 79 1.33 -11.36 -10.59
N GLY A 80 0.72 -10.18 -10.76
CA GLY A 80 1.37 -8.91 -10.99
C GLY A 80 2.00 -8.30 -9.74
N PHE A 81 2.40 -7.03 -9.81
CA PHE A 81 3.16 -6.38 -8.75
C PHE A 81 2.33 -5.44 -7.85
N GLY A 82 1.16 -5.01 -8.31
CA GLY A 82 0.34 -4.01 -7.62
C GLY A 82 0.89 -2.60 -7.76
N GLU A 83 1.03 -2.10 -8.99
CA GLU A 83 1.59 -0.78 -9.27
C GLU A 83 0.84 0.35 -8.53
N GLY A 84 -0.48 0.23 -8.37
CA GLY A 84 -1.28 1.19 -7.63
C GLY A 84 -0.96 1.19 -6.13
N ASN A 85 -0.73 0.01 -5.55
CA ASN A 85 -0.28 -0.12 -4.16
C ASN A 85 1.13 0.45 -3.96
N PHE A 86 2.01 0.25 -4.94
CA PHE A 86 3.37 0.76 -4.91
C PHE A 86 3.43 2.29 -4.95
N LYS A 87 2.58 2.92 -5.77
CA LYS A 87 2.46 4.39 -5.79
C LYS A 87 1.98 4.94 -4.45
N ALA A 88 0.91 4.35 -3.89
CA ALA A 88 0.38 4.75 -2.58
C ALA A 88 1.41 4.56 -1.44
N LEU A 89 2.24 3.52 -1.53
CA LEU A 89 3.36 3.29 -0.63
C LEU A 89 4.41 4.40 -0.73
N PHE A 90 4.83 4.74 -1.95
CA PHE A 90 5.84 5.78 -2.18
C PHE A 90 5.39 7.14 -1.63
N GLU A 91 4.14 7.52 -1.86
CA GLU A 91 3.56 8.75 -1.31
C GLU A 91 3.50 8.75 0.24
N SER A 92 3.40 7.56 0.86
CA SER A 92 3.44 7.41 2.33
C SER A 92 4.88 7.49 2.86
N MET A 93 5.83 6.83 2.19
CA MET A 93 7.25 6.86 2.53
C MET A 93 7.86 8.25 2.36
N GLU A 94 7.53 8.94 1.28
CA GLU A 94 8.01 10.30 1.02
C GLU A 94 7.56 11.27 2.13
N ARG A 95 6.30 11.18 2.56
CA ARG A 95 5.79 11.94 3.71
C ARG A 95 6.58 11.65 4.99
N ASP A 96 6.96 10.40 5.23
CA ASP A 96 7.80 10.03 6.37
C ASP A 96 9.23 10.57 6.24
N GLN A 97 9.85 10.52 5.05
CA GLN A 97 11.18 11.07 4.81
C GLN A 97 11.23 12.59 4.97
N VAL A 98 10.19 13.30 4.50
CA VAL A 98 10.01 14.74 4.73
C VAL A 98 9.85 15.02 6.22
N ARG A 99 9.02 14.24 6.94
CA ARG A 99 8.84 14.38 8.40
C ARG A 99 10.15 14.17 9.17
N ARG A 100 11.00 13.24 8.73
CA ARG A 100 12.32 12.97 9.32
C ARG A 100 13.39 13.99 8.90
N GLY A 101 13.07 14.92 7.99
CA GLY A 101 13.99 15.94 7.47
C GLY A 101 15.08 15.40 6.54
N VAL A 102 14.88 14.19 6.00
CA VAL A 102 15.85 13.52 5.11
C VAL A 102 15.62 13.89 3.64
N LEU A 103 14.40 14.26 3.27
CA LEU A 103 14.00 14.76 1.94
C LEU A 103 13.49 16.20 2.03
N ASN A 104 13.94 17.08 1.13
CA ASN A 104 13.31 18.39 0.95
C ASN A 104 12.07 18.25 0.05
N VAL A 105 11.08 19.12 0.27
CA VAL A 105 9.79 19.09 -0.46
C VAL A 105 9.96 19.33 -1.97
N GLU A 106 11.04 19.98 -2.39
CA GLU A 106 11.37 20.16 -3.82
C GLU A 106 11.91 18.87 -4.45
N ASP A 107 12.70 18.09 -3.72
CA ASP A 107 13.26 16.81 -4.19
C ASP A 107 12.16 15.74 -4.35
N ALA A 108 11.19 15.74 -3.43
CA ALA A 108 10.01 14.87 -3.44
C ALA A 108 9.22 14.90 -4.77
N LYS A 109 8.94 16.10 -5.29
CA LYS A 109 8.19 16.26 -6.55
C LYS A 109 8.85 15.55 -7.74
N THR A 110 10.17 15.50 -7.77
CA THR A 110 10.95 14.91 -8.87
C THR A 110 10.93 13.38 -8.88
N VAL A 111 10.64 12.73 -7.75
CA VAL A 111 10.61 11.25 -7.63
C VAL A 111 9.23 10.67 -7.97
N SER A 112 8.19 11.49 -7.86
CA SER A 112 6.80 11.08 -8.09
C SER A 112 6.39 10.97 -9.57
N GLU A 113 7.23 11.47 -10.50
CA GLU A 113 7.06 11.28 -11.93
C GLU A 113 7.75 9.98 -12.37
N PRO A 114 7.03 8.97 -12.89
CA PRO A 114 7.70 7.84 -13.50
C PRO A 114 8.49 8.33 -14.71
N ALA A 115 9.72 7.84 -14.86
CA ALA A 115 10.48 8.06 -16.08
C ALA A 115 9.65 7.53 -17.28
N GLU A 116 9.43 8.39 -18.27
CA GLU A 116 8.73 8.07 -19.53
C GLU A 116 9.29 6.84 -20.24
#